data_AF-A0A966Z5P1-F1
#
_entry.id   AF-A0A966Z5P1-F1
#
_cell.length_a   1.000
_cell.length_b   1.000
_cell.length_c   1.000
_cell.angle_alpha   90.00
_cell.angle_beta   90.00
_cell.angle_gamma   90.00
#
_symmetry.space_group_name_H-M   'P 1'
#
loop_
_entity.id
_entity.type
_entity.pdbx_description
1 polymer ?
#
loop_
_entity_poly.entity_id
_entity_poly.type
_entity_poly.pdbx_seq_one_letter_code
_entity_poly.pdbx_strand_id
1 'polypeptide(L)'
;MKPDPVDAALARLAAAMPGTPEGRKIFAAALASKQLRLVVKAARLVEGFQAAEFCPQMSQALAALMARGDGADKGCAAMLALARALVNLDYDEAELYLDGMKFVQKEASWGPAVDVAADLRA
;
A
#
# COMPACT_ATOMS: atom_id res chain seq x y z
N MET A 1 10.44 -26.58 -10.14
CA MET A 1 9.40 -25.60 -10.51
C MET A 1 10.05 -24.22 -10.51
N LYS A 2 9.91 -23.40 -11.56
CA LYS A 2 10.42 -22.02 -11.51
C LYS A 2 9.57 -21.25 -10.48
N PRO A 3 10.17 -20.41 -9.64
CA PRO A 3 9.40 -19.59 -8.70
C PRO A 3 8.45 -18.67 -9.47
N ASP A 4 7.25 -18.45 -8.92
CA ASP A 4 6.31 -17.46 -9.42
C ASP A 4 7.03 -16.09 -9.50
N PRO A 5 6.92 -15.35 -10.63
CA PRO A 5 7.55 -14.04 -10.75
C PRO A 5 7.19 -13.06 -9.62
N VAL A 6 5.99 -13.15 -9.05
CA VAL A 6 5.57 -12.32 -7.91
C VAL A 6 6.31 -12.73 -6.64
N ASP A 7 6.47 -14.03 -6.39
CA ASP A 7 7.20 -14.51 -5.21
C ASP A 7 8.70 -14.19 -5.31
N ALA A 8 9.28 -14.26 -6.51
CA ALA A 8 10.64 -13.81 -6.75
C ALA A 8 10.81 -12.29 -6.51
N ALA A 9 9.82 -11.48 -6.94
CA ALA A 9 9.82 -10.05 -6.68
C ALA A 9 9.67 -9.73 -5.18
N LEU A 10 8.82 -10.46 -4.45
CA LEU A 10 8.66 -10.33 -3.00
C LEU A 10 9.96 -10.67 -2.27
N ALA A 11 10.66 -11.75 -2.68
CA ALA A 11 11.95 -12.12 -2.12
C ALA A 11 13.01 -11.06 -2.39
N ARG A 12 13.07 -10.52 -3.61
CA ARG A 12 13.98 -9.41 -3.97
C ARG A 12 13.71 -8.17 -3.14
N LEU A 13 12.45 -7.80 -2.96
CA LEU A 13 12.04 -6.66 -2.14
C LEU A 13 12.41 -6.87 -0.65
N ALA A 14 12.21 -8.08 -0.12
CA ALA A 14 12.55 -8.41 1.26
C ALA A 14 14.06 -8.37 1.56
N ALA A 15 14.90 -8.63 0.55
CA ALA A 15 16.36 -8.56 0.67
C ALA A 15 16.95 -7.17 0.35
N ALA A 16 16.14 -6.23 -0.13
CA ALA A 16 16.60 -4.91 -0.55
C ALA A 16 16.69 -3.93 0.63
N MET A 17 17.65 -3.01 0.56
CA MET A 17 17.82 -1.93 1.53
C MET A 17 17.41 -0.57 0.95
N PRO A 18 16.42 0.14 1.51
CA PRO A 18 15.88 1.38 0.94
C PRO A 18 16.94 2.49 0.79
N GLY A 19 17.94 2.55 1.66
CA GLY A 19 19.01 3.55 1.59
C GLY A 19 19.99 3.40 0.42
N THR A 20 19.96 2.27 -0.30
CA THR A 20 20.85 2.03 -1.46
C THR A 20 20.20 2.51 -2.76
N PRO A 21 20.97 2.96 -3.78
CA PRO A 21 20.40 3.36 -5.07
C PRO A 21 19.57 2.26 -5.74
N GLU A 22 20.01 1.00 -5.63
CA GLU A 22 19.30 -0.15 -6.19
C GLU A 22 18.04 -0.47 -5.37
N GLY A 23 18.14 -0.44 -4.04
CA GLY A 23 16.97 -0.60 -3.17
C GLY A 23 15.91 0.45 -3.45
N ARG A 24 16.28 1.73 -3.61
CA ARG A 24 15.34 2.79 -4.00
C ARG A 24 14.53 2.44 -5.25
N LYS A 25 15.18 1.90 -6.28
CA LYS A 25 14.49 1.46 -7.50
C LYS A 25 13.54 0.29 -7.24
N ILE A 26 13.96 -0.69 -6.43
CA ILE A 26 13.15 -1.86 -6.09
C ILE A 26 11.89 -1.44 -5.31
N PHE A 27 12.04 -0.59 -4.29
CA PHE A 27 10.93 -0.09 -3.49
C PHE A 27 9.97 0.79 -4.32
N ALA A 28 10.49 1.72 -5.12
CA ALA A 28 9.66 2.55 -6.00
C ALA A 28 8.86 1.70 -7.00
N ALA A 29 9.48 0.69 -7.61
CA ALA A 29 8.80 -0.22 -8.52
C ALA A 29 7.72 -1.07 -7.82
N ALA A 30 7.97 -1.49 -6.57
CA ALA A 30 7.01 -2.25 -5.79
C ALA A 30 5.78 -1.41 -5.37
N LEU A 31 5.99 -0.14 -4.98
CA LEU A 31 4.91 0.80 -4.66
C LEU A 31 4.05 1.16 -5.89
N ALA A 32 4.65 1.22 -7.08
CA ALA A 32 3.95 1.47 -8.34
C ALA A 32 3.36 0.20 -9.00
N SER A 33 3.47 -0.96 -8.34
CA SER A 33 3.10 -2.24 -8.93
C SER A 33 1.58 -2.44 -9.03
N LYS A 34 1.14 -3.11 -10.10
CA LYS A 34 -0.25 -3.63 -10.21
C LYS A 34 -0.50 -4.84 -9.30
N GLN A 35 0.56 -5.48 -8.79
CA GLN A 35 0.46 -6.60 -7.87
C GLN A 35 0.40 -6.06 -6.44
N LEU A 36 -0.81 -6.00 -5.87
CA LEU A 36 -1.08 -5.41 -4.56
C LEU A 36 -0.26 -6.05 -3.42
N ARG A 37 0.09 -7.34 -3.52
CA ARG A 37 1.00 -8.02 -2.57
C ARG A 37 2.37 -7.33 -2.47
N LEU A 38 2.89 -6.80 -3.59
CA LEU A 38 4.15 -6.04 -3.60
C LEU A 38 3.98 -4.67 -2.93
N VAL A 39 2.87 -3.99 -3.19
CA VAL A 39 2.54 -2.69 -2.57
C VAL A 39 2.44 -2.85 -1.05
N VAL A 40 1.68 -3.84 -0.56
CA VAL A 40 1.55 -4.15 0.88
C VAL A 40 2.91 -4.44 1.51
N LYS A 41 3.73 -5.28 0.86
CA LYS A 41 5.05 -5.64 1.40
C LYS A 41 5.99 -4.43 1.42
N ALA A 42 5.94 -3.59 0.39
CA ALA A 42 6.76 -2.38 0.30
C ALA A 42 6.38 -1.38 1.40
N ALA A 43 5.10 -1.05 1.55
CA ALA A 43 4.62 -0.14 2.59
C ALA A 43 5.08 -0.57 4.00
N ARG A 44 4.90 -1.85 4.35
CA ARG A 44 5.33 -2.39 5.64
C ARG A 44 6.84 -2.34 5.85
N LEU A 45 7.63 -2.57 4.79
CA LEU A 45 9.08 -2.48 4.89
C LEU A 45 9.54 -1.02 5.00
N VAL A 46 8.93 -0.10 4.26
CA VAL A 46 9.20 1.34 4.36
C VAL A 46 8.93 1.84 5.78
N GLU A 47 7.78 1.48 6.36
CA GLU A 47 7.45 1.73 7.78
C GLU A 47 8.51 1.13 8.71
N GLY A 48 8.83 -0.17 8.54
CA GLY A 48 9.79 -0.87 9.40
C GLY A 48 11.23 -0.34 9.32
N PHE A 49 11.64 0.19 8.17
CA PHE A 49 12.94 0.85 7.98
C PHE A 49 12.90 2.34 8.34
N GLN A 50 11.74 2.90 8.68
CA GLN A 50 11.55 4.33 8.90
C GLN A 50 12.01 5.18 7.70
N ALA A 51 11.78 4.67 6.48
CA ALA A 51 12.27 5.25 5.24
C ALA A 51 11.31 6.34 4.71
N ALA A 52 11.24 7.46 5.43
CA ALA A 52 10.31 8.56 5.16
C ALA A 52 10.46 9.16 3.73
N GLU A 53 11.59 8.94 3.06
CA GLU A 53 11.81 9.36 1.68
C GLU A 53 10.87 8.72 0.65
N PHE A 54 10.14 7.66 1.02
CA PHE A 54 9.14 7.00 0.18
C PHE A 54 7.70 7.48 0.44
N CYS A 55 7.47 8.37 1.41
CA CYS A 55 6.12 8.87 1.69
C CYS A 55 5.44 9.47 0.45
N PRO A 56 6.10 10.26 -0.42
CA PRO A 56 5.46 10.77 -1.64
C PRO A 56 5.01 9.67 -2.61
N GLN A 57 5.75 8.57 -2.71
CA GLN A 57 5.39 7.43 -3.55
C GLN A 57 4.24 6.62 -2.93
N MET A 58 4.21 6.51 -1.60
CA MET A 58 3.12 5.85 -0.89
C MET A 58 1.82 6.66 -0.96
N SER A 59 1.87 7.98 -0.83
CA SER A 59 0.71 8.86 -0.97
C SER A 59 0.13 8.81 -2.38
N GLN A 60 0.99 8.86 -3.41
CA GLN A 60 0.58 8.69 -4.80
C GLN A 60 -0.07 7.32 -5.06
N ALA A 61 0.50 6.25 -4.50
CA ALA A 61 -0.07 4.90 -4.64
C ALA A 61 -1.45 4.79 -3.96
N LEU A 62 -1.60 5.38 -2.77
CA LEU A 62 -2.87 5.39 -2.04
C LEU A 62 -3.94 6.17 -2.80
N ALA A 63 -3.61 7.40 -3.23
CA ALA A 63 -4.52 8.23 -4.03
C ALA A 63 -4.94 7.51 -5.33
N ALA A 64 -4.01 6.87 -6.03
CA ALA A 64 -4.30 6.12 -7.25
C ALA A 64 -5.19 4.89 -7.00
N LEU A 65 -5.04 4.22 -5.86
CA LEU A 65 -5.90 3.10 -5.47
C LEU A 65 -7.32 3.57 -5.15
N MET A 66 -7.46 4.65 -4.37
CA MET A 66 -8.77 5.24 -4.06
C MET A 66 -9.49 5.72 -5.33
N ALA A 67 -8.76 6.36 -6.26
CA ALA A 67 -9.33 6.86 -7.52
C ALA A 67 -9.84 5.75 -8.46
N ARG A 68 -9.34 4.51 -8.32
CA ARG A 68 -9.81 3.36 -9.11
C ARG A 68 -11.12 2.77 -8.58
N GLY A 69 -11.54 3.17 -7.38
CA GLY A 69 -12.81 2.80 -6.77
C GLY A 69 -12.90 1.35 -6.29
N ASP A 70 -14.12 0.95 -5.97
CA ASP A 70 -14.46 -0.32 -5.34
C ASP A 70 -13.94 -1.52 -6.14
N GLY A 71 -13.19 -2.39 -5.46
CA GLY A 71 -12.62 -3.61 -6.05
C GLY A 71 -11.23 -3.44 -6.65
N ALA A 72 -10.66 -2.23 -6.68
CA ALA A 72 -9.26 -2.03 -7.05
C ALA A 72 -8.27 -2.71 -6.08
N ASP A 73 -8.67 -2.80 -4.81
CA ASP A 73 -7.91 -3.44 -3.73
C ASP A 73 -8.84 -4.29 -2.88
N LYS A 74 -9.02 -5.55 -3.27
CA LYS A 74 -9.91 -6.49 -2.57
C LYS A 74 -9.48 -6.64 -1.11
N GLY A 75 -10.40 -6.40 -0.19
CA GLY A 75 -10.18 -6.39 1.25
C GLY A 75 -9.40 -5.17 1.76
N CYS A 76 -9.21 -4.13 0.94
CA CYS A 76 -8.55 -2.86 1.30
C CYS A 76 -7.11 -3.03 1.84
N ALA A 77 -6.44 -4.14 1.52
CA ALA A 77 -5.19 -4.52 2.18
C ALA A 77 -4.02 -3.59 1.83
N ALA A 78 -3.90 -3.16 0.57
CA ALA A 78 -2.86 -2.23 0.12
C ALA A 78 -3.13 -0.81 0.60
N MET A 79 -4.38 -0.32 0.51
CA MET A 79 -4.74 1.01 1.00
C MET A 79 -4.50 1.13 2.51
N LEU A 80 -4.91 0.14 3.31
CA LEU A 80 -4.65 0.11 4.75
C LEU A 80 -3.16 0.09 5.08
N ALA A 81 -2.37 -0.72 4.36
CA ALA A 81 -0.92 -0.78 4.58
C ALA A 81 -0.24 0.56 4.27
N LEU A 82 -0.65 1.24 3.19
CA LEU A 82 -0.12 2.55 2.82
C LEU A 82 -0.53 3.64 3.81
N ALA A 83 -1.83 3.74 4.14
CA ALA A 83 -2.35 4.73 5.07
C ALA A 83 -1.68 4.60 6.45
N ARG A 84 -1.57 3.38 6.97
CA ARG A 84 -0.92 3.13 8.25
C ARG A 84 0.56 3.46 8.24
N ALA A 85 1.28 3.12 7.16
CA ALA A 85 2.68 3.48 7.03
C ALA A 85 2.88 5.00 6.98
N LEU A 86 2.05 5.72 6.24
CA LEU A 86 2.10 7.19 6.14
C LEU A 86 1.86 7.87 7.50
N VAL A 87 0.85 7.41 8.24
CA VAL A 87 0.58 7.89 9.62
C VAL A 87 1.76 7.61 10.54
N ASN A 88 2.33 6.40 10.51
CA ASN A 88 3.44 6.02 11.39
C ASN A 88 4.79 6.67 11.02
N LEU A 89 4.87 7.32 9.86
CA LEU A 89 6.02 8.10 9.41
C LEU A 89 5.77 9.61 9.56
N ASP A 90 4.69 10.00 10.23
CA ASP A 90 4.28 11.39 10.45
C ASP A 90 4.18 12.20 9.15
N TYR A 91 3.74 11.57 8.05
CA TYR A 91 3.58 12.26 6.77
C TYR A 91 2.32 13.14 6.79
N ASP A 92 2.52 14.45 6.66
CA ASP A 92 1.42 15.43 6.66
C ASP A 92 0.87 15.64 5.25
N GLU A 93 -0.34 15.13 5.00
CA GLU A 93 -1.09 15.30 3.77
C GLU A 93 -2.59 15.27 4.06
N ALA A 94 -3.11 16.39 4.57
CA ALA A 94 -4.48 16.49 5.09
C ALA A 94 -5.55 16.08 4.06
N GLU A 95 -5.39 16.46 2.78
CA GLU A 95 -6.38 16.14 1.75
C GLU A 95 -6.48 14.63 1.50
N LEU A 96 -5.34 13.93 1.48
CA LEU A 96 -5.28 12.47 1.30
C LEU A 96 -6.01 11.74 2.43
N TYR A 97 -5.80 12.17 3.68
CA TYR A 97 -6.46 11.55 4.84
C TYR A 97 -7.96 11.85 4.86
N LEU A 98 -8.37 13.08 4.51
CA LEU A 98 -9.79 13.43 4.39
C LEU A 98 -10.50 12.61 3.30
N ASP A 99 -9.81 12.30 2.21
CA ASP A 99 -10.36 11.44 1.16
C ASP A 99 -10.44 9.98 1.62
N GLY A 100 -9.42 9.48 2.32
CA GLY A 100 -9.45 8.17 2.97
C GLY A 100 -10.61 8.01 3.96
N MET A 101 -10.88 9.06 4.75
CA MET A 101 -12.01 9.08 5.69
C MET A 101 -13.39 9.03 5.02
N LYS A 102 -13.50 9.40 3.74
CA LYS A 102 -14.75 9.33 2.97
C LYS A 102 -14.87 8.01 2.19
N PHE A 103 -13.79 7.25 2.09
CA PHE A 103 -13.75 6.03 1.28
C PHE A 103 -14.56 4.90 1.92
N VAL A 104 -15.42 4.27 1.11
CA VAL A 104 -16.30 3.16 1.50
C VAL A 104 -16.17 2.09 0.42
N GLN A 105 -15.93 0.85 0.81
CA GLN A 105 -15.82 -0.27 -0.12
C GLN A 105 -16.65 -1.45 0.39
N LYS A 106 -17.83 -1.64 -0.21
CA LYS A 106 -18.73 -2.74 0.18
C LYS A 106 -18.43 -3.99 -0.63
N GLU A 107 -17.96 -5.04 0.03
CA GLU A 107 -17.71 -6.34 -0.59
C GLU A 107 -18.76 -7.38 -0.21
N ALA A 108 -18.99 -8.32 -1.13
CA ALA A 108 -19.90 -9.44 -0.91
C ALA A 108 -19.41 -10.31 0.26
N SER A 109 -20.36 -10.73 1.10
CA SER A 109 -20.12 -11.60 2.25
C SER A 109 -21.22 -12.68 2.34
N TRP A 110 -21.10 -13.62 3.29
CA TRP A 110 -22.24 -14.48 3.62
C TRP A 110 -23.24 -13.67 4.45
N GLY A 111 -24.16 -12.98 3.77
CA GLY A 111 -25.11 -12.02 4.36
C GLY A 111 -25.02 -10.63 3.71
N PRO A 112 -25.34 -9.55 4.44
CA PRO A 112 -25.18 -8.19 3.93
C PRO A 112 -23.74 -7.88 3.52
N ALA A 113 -23.56 -7.02 2.50
CA ALA A 113 -22.23 -6.59 2.11
C ALA A 113 -21.51 -5.88 3.27
N VAL A 114 -20.22 -6.20 3.44
CA VAL A 114 -19.38 -5.65 4.51
C VAL A 114 -18.51 -4.54 3.94
N ASP A 115 -18.42 -3.44 4.68
CA ASP A 115 -17.51 -2.35 4.36
C ASP A 115 -16.08 -2.69 4.80
N VAL A 116 -15.25 -3.11 3.86
CA VAL A 116 -13.86 -3.54 4.13
C VAL A 116 -12.90 -2.35 4.27
N ALA A 117 -13.37 -1.12 4.00
CA ALA A 117 -12.60 0.10 4.17
C ALA A 117 -12.83 0.77 5.54
N ALA A 118 -13.56 0.12 6.46
CA ALA A 118 -13.87 0.66 7.78
C ALA A 118 -12.63 1.17 8.54
N ASP A 119 -11.52 0.43 8.45
CA ASP A 119 -10.29 0.75 9.17
C ASP A 119 -9.52 1.95 8.59
N LEU A 120 -9.87 2.46 7.39
CA LEU A 120 -9.33 3.73 6.90
C LEU A 120 -9.88 4.94 7.66
N ARG A 121 -10.92 4.75 8.47
CA ARG A 121 -11.61 5.78 9.27
C ARG A 121 -11.39 5.66 10.78
N ALA A 122 -10.64 4.65 11.22
CA ALA A 122 -10.52 4.27 12.63
C ALA A 122 -9.37 4.99 13.35
#